data_AF-A0A7I0J6K2-F1
#
_entry.id   AF-A0A7I0J6K2-F1
#
_cell.length_a   1.000
_cell.length_b   1.000
_cell.length_c   1.000
_cell.angle_alpha   90.00
_cell.angle_beta   90.00
_cell.angle_gamma   90.00
#
_symmetry.space_group_name_H-M   'P 1'
#
loop_
_entity.id
_entity.type
_entity.pdbx_description
1 polymer ?
#
loop_
_entity_poly.entity_id
_entity_poly.type
_entity_poly.pdbx_seq_one_letter_code
_entity_poly.pdbx_strand_id
1 'polypeptide(L)'
;LCLGDLGVGNSTIAAALCAARFGGKGTDWVGPGSGADAATMARKAEVVDRALAFHGSGLGDPLEALRRVGGREFAAICGAILAARMEKIPVLLDGFV
;
A
#
# COMPACT_ATOMS: atom_id res chain seq x y z
N LEU A 1 0.19 20.29 -4.67
CA LEU A 1 0.24 19.02 -5.42
C LEU A 1 -0.90 18.13 -4.94
N CYS A 2 -1.72 17.60 -5.84
CA CYS A 2 -2.77 16.63 -5.50
C CYS A 2 -2.37 15.30 -6.13
N LEU A 3 -2.38 14.22 -5.34
CA LEU A 3 -1.92 12.90 -5.77
C LEU A 3 -3.09 11.93 -5.68
N GLY A 4 -3.18 11.06 -6.66
CA GLY A 4 -4.10 9.94 -6.70
C GLY A 4 -3.50 8.87 -7.60
N ASP A 5 -4.06 7.68 -7.51
CA ASP A 5 -3.67 6.56 -8.35
C ASP A 5 -4.93 5.80 -8.79
N LEU A 6 -4.80 5.06 -9.88
CA LEU A 6 -5.87 4.27 -10.47
C LEU A 6 -5.27 2.96 -10.97
N GLY A 7 -5.58 1.85 -10.30
CA GLY A 7 -5.16 0.54 -10.74
C GLY A 7 -5.91 -0.60 -10.07
N VAL A 8 -6.12 -1.67 -10.83
CA VAL A 8 -6.81 -2.88 -10.36
C VAL A 8 -5.89 -3.61 -9.38
N GLY A 9 -6.31 -3.67 -8.12
CA GLY A 9 -5.59 -4.37 -7.05
C GLY A 9 -4.76 -3.49 -6.13
N ASN A 10 -4.72 -2.17 -6.35
CA ASN A 10 -3.88 -1.25 -5.57
C ASN A 10 -4.27 -1.19 -4.08
N SER A 11 -5.57 -1.30 -3.76
CA SER A 11 -6.02 -1.48 -2.37
C SER A 11 -5.41 -2.68 -1.65
N THR A 12 -5.02 -3.75 -2.36
CA THR A 12 -4.29 -4.89 -1.77
C THR A 12 -2.84 -4.52 -1.46
N ILE A 13 -2.21 -3.71 -2.33
CA ILE A 13 -0.86 -3.18 -2.14
C ILE A 13 -0.82 -2.24 -0.94
N ALA A 14 -1.76 -1.30 -0.81
CA ALA A 14 -1.85 -0.45 0.37
C ALA A 14 -2.08 -1.26 1.64
N ALA A 15 -2.95 -2.27 1.60
CA ALA A 15 -3.15 -3.17 2.74
C ALA A 15 -1.85 -3.86 3.15
N ALA A 16 -1.05 -4.33 2.18
CA ALA A 16 0.25 -4.94 2.46
C ALA A 16 1.26 -3.94 3.04
N LEU A 17 1.35 -2.71 2.50
CA LEU A 17 2.25 -1.67 3.01
C LEU A 17 1.86 -1.22 4.43
N CYS A 18 0.56 -1.08 4.71
CA CYS A 18 0.07 -0.75 6.04
C CYS A 18 0.35 -1.87 7.03
N ALA A 19 0.04 -3.12 6.69
CA ALA A 19 0.32 -4.27 7.55
C ALA A 19 1.84 -4.43 7.81
N ALA A 20 2.67 -4.21 6.80
CA ALA A 20 4.13 -4.22 6.94
C ALA A 20 4.63 -3.13 7.91
N ARG A 21 4.04 -1.93 7.85
CA ARG A 21 4.53 -0.79 8.64
C ARG A 21 3.97 -0.72 10.06
N PHE A 22 2.72 -1.12 10.24
CA PHE A 22 1.95 -0.92 11.46
C PHE A 22 1.56 -2.24 12.16
N GLY A 23 1.83 -3.38 11.53
CA GLY A 23 1.47 -4.70 12.05
C GLY A 23 0.02 -5.09 11.76
N GLY A 24 -0.39 -6.23 12.30
CA GLY A 24 -1.69 -6.84 12.04
C GLY A 24 -1.65 -7.92 10.96
N LYS A 25 -2.82 -8.37 10.54
CA LYS A 25 -3.07 -9.37 9.49
C LYS A 25 -3.73 -8.70 8.28
N GLY A 26 -3.74 -9.39 7.13
CA GLY A 26 -4.40 -8.92 5.92
C GLY A 26 -5.86 -8.54 6.14
N THR A 27 -6.57 -9.25 7.02
CA THR A 27 -7.98 -8.97 7.38
C THR A 27 -8.18 -7.64 8.09
N ASP A 28 -7.15 -7.08 8.71
CA ASP A 28 -7.23 -5.80 9.43
C ASP A 28 -7.17 -4.60 8.47
N TRP A 29 -6.64 -4.82 7.26
CA TRP A 29 -6.33 -3.76 6.29
C TRP A 29 -7.09 -3.87 4.97
N VAL A 30 -7.54 -5.07 4.60
CA VAL A 30 -8.27 -5.29 3.35
C VAL A 30 -9.71 -4.80 3.46
N GLY A 31 -10.09 -3.93 2.51
CA GLY A 31 -11.46 -3.49 2.32
C GLY A 31 -12.11 -4.00 1.02
N PRO A 32 -13.38 -3.65 0.79
CA PRO A 32 -14.11 -4.02 -0.42
C PRO A 32 -13.52 -3.38 -1.69
N GLY A 33 -12.84 -2.23 -1.58
CA GLY A 33 -12.36 -1.48 -2.74
C GLY A 33 -13.52 -1.17 -3.69
N SER A 34 -13.37 -1.48 -4.98
CA SER A 34 -14.40 -1.31 -6.02
C SER A 34 -15.54 -2.36 -5.97
N GLY A 35 -16.00 -2.75 -4.78
CA GLY A 35 -17.16 -3.65 -4.60
C GLY A 35 -16.83 -5.15 -4.52
N ALA A 36 -15.66 -5.51 -3.99
CA ALA A 36 -15.29 -6.92 -3.77
C ALA A 36 -16.26 -7.62 -2.80
N ASP A 37 -16.61 -8.86 -3.12
CA ASP A 37 -17.39 -9.74 -2.25
C ASP A 37 -16.53 -10.35 -1.13
N ALA A 38 -17.18 -11.07 -0.21
CA ALA A 38 -16.51 -11.70 0.93
C ALA A 38 -15.40 -12.69 0.52
N ALA A 39 -15.63 -13.46 -0.55
CA ALA A 39 -14.64 -14.41 -1.06
C ALA A 39 -13.40 -13.71 -1.62
N THR A 40 -13.60 -12.60 -2.33
CA THR A 40 -12.51 -11.80 -2.88
C THR A 40 -11.76 -11.07 -1.77
N MET A 41 -12.45 -10.52 -0.77
CA MET A 41 -11.79 -9.92 0.40
C MET A 41 -10.95 -10.94 1.16
N ALA A 42 -11.47 -12.16 1.39
CA ALA A 42 -10.71 -13.24 2.03
C ALA A 42 -9.44 -13.59 1.23
N ARG A 43 -9.55 -13.69 -0.11
CA ARG A 43 -8.39 -13.95 -0.98
C ARG A 43 -7.37 -12.81 -0.94
N LYS A 44 -7.82 -11.55 -0.93
CA LYS A 44 -6.94 -10.38 -0.78
C LYS A 44 -6.18 -10.44 0.55
N ALA A 45 -6.88 -10.73 1.65
CA ALA A 45 -6.27 -10.85 2.97
C ALA A 45 -5.22 -11.96 3.02
N GLU A 46 -5.52 -13.13 2.45
CA GLU A 46 -4.56 -14.24 2.33
C GLU A 46 -3.32 -13.84 1.53
N VAL A 47 -3.49 -13.13 0.41
CA VAL A 47 -2.37 -12.64 -0.40
C VAL A 47 -1.49 -11.67 0.39
N VAL A 48 -2.09 -10.76 1.16
CA VAL A 48 -1.36 -9.85 2.05
C VAL A 48 -0.55 -10.66 3.07
N ASP A 49 -1.19 -11.58 3.80
CA ASP A 49 -0.52 -12.39 4.83
C ASP A 49 0.64 -13.22 4.24
N ARG A 50 0.45 -13.78 3.04
CA ARG A 50 1.50 -14.52 2.32
C ARG A 50 2.66 -13.63 1.92
N ALA A 51 2.40 -12.41 1.46
CA ALA A 51 3.46 -11.46 1.10
C ALA A 51 4.27 -11.02 2.33
N LEU A 52 3.60 -10.76 3.46
CA LEU A 52 4.24 -10.44 4.74
C LEU A 52 5.13 -11.59 5.22
N ALA A 53 4.61 -12.82 5.19
CA ALA A 53 5.35 -14.01 5.59
C ALA A 53 6.56 -14.29 4.68
N PHE A 54 6.40 -14.11 3.37
CA PHE A 54 7.46 -14.36 2.40
C PHE A 54 8.63 -13.37 2.54
N HIS A 55 8.33 -12.09 2.78
CA HIS A 55 9.36 -11.05 2.87
C HIS A 55 9.91 -10.83 4.29
N GLY A 56 9.14 -11.19 5.32
CA GLY A 56 9.58 -11.22 6.72
C GLY A 56 10.24 -9.93 7.18
N SER A 57 11.41 -10.06 7.82
CA SER A 57 12.19 -8.92 8.32
C SER A 57 12.65 -7.94 7.24
N GLY A 58 12.62 -8.34 5.96
CA GLY A 58 12.93 -7.47 4.84
C GLY A 58 11.95 -6.32 4.63
N LEU A 59 10.84 -6.28 5.38
CA LEU A 59 9.85 -5.21 5.35
C LEU A 59 10.07 -4.13 6.43
N GLY A 60 11.09 -4.27 7.29
CA GLY A 60 11.33 -3.32 8.38
C GLY A 60 11.78 -1.92 7.92
N ASP A 61 12.48 -1.84 6.78
CA ASP A 61 12.81 -0.57 6.14
C ASP A 61 11.68 -0.13 5.17
N PRO A 62 11.18 1.12 5.25
CA PRO A 62 10.06 1.56 4.43
C PRO A 62 10.31 1.56 2.92
N LEU A 63 11.53 1.84 2.46
CA LEU A 63 11.85 1.82 1.03
C LEU A 63 11.93 0.37 0.53
N GLU A 64 12.46 -0.51 1.37
CA GLU A 64 12.52 -1.94 1.15
C GLU A 64 11.12 -2.60 1.17
N ALA A 65 10.19 -2.11 1.99
CA ALA A 65 8.77 -2.50 1.93
C ALA A 65 8.12 -2.03 0.63
N LEU A 66 8.31 -0.76 0.24
CA LEU A 66 7.82 -0.20 -1.01
C LEU A 66 8.34 -0.96 -2.23
N ARG A 67 9.61 -1.41 -2.20
CA ARG A 67 10.23 -2.21 -3.26
C ARG A 67 9.67 -3.63 -3.37
N ARG A 68 9.33 -4.27 -2.24
CA ARG A 68 8.92 -5.68 -2.18
C ARG A 68 7.43 -5.89 -2.41
N VAL A 69 6.62 -5.12 -1.70
CA VAL A 69 5.16 -5.30 -1.67
C VAL A 69 4.39 -4.07 -2.16
N GLY A 70 5.09 -3.02 -2.58
CA GLY A 70 4.50 -1.83 -3.19
C GLY A 70 4.17 -2.00 -4.68
N GLY A 71 4.07 -0.87 -5.38
CA GLY A 71 3.85 -0.77 -6.82
C GLY A 71 4.63 0.39 -7.43
N ARG A 72 4.68 0.48 -8.76
CA ARG A 72 5.39 1.57 -9.45
C ARG A 72 4.70 2.92 -9.19
N GLU A 73 3.39 2.88 -9.11
CA GLU A 73 2.48 3.97 -8.83
C GLU A 73 2.72 4.50 -7.41
N PHE A 74 2.80 3.62 -6.41
CA PHE A 74 3.17 3.99 -5.04
C PHE A 74 4.60 4.54 -4.95
N ALA A 75 5.55 3.99 -5.69
CA ALA A 75 6.91 4.52 -5.76
C ALA A 75 6.94 5.93 -6.34
N ALA A 76 6.18 6.18 -7.41
CA ALA A 76 6.04 7.49 -8.03
C ALA A 76 5.37 8.49 -7.08
N ILE A 77 4.28 8.11 -6.40
CA ILE A 77 3.59 8.94 -5.41
C ILE A 77 4.54 9.28 -4.25
N CYS A 78 5.25 8.30 -3.71
CA CYS A 78 6.23 8.53 -2.65
C CYS A 78 7.32 9.52 -3.09
N GLY A 79 7.89 9.32 -4.28
CA GLY A 79 8.88 10.24 -4.86
C GLY A 79 8.35 11.66 -5.05
N ALA A 80 7.11 11.80 -5.53
CA ALA A 80 6.46 13.09 -5.70
C ALA A 80 6.23 13.81 -4.37
N ILE A 81 5.86 13.09 -3.31
CA ILE A 81 5.72 13.63 -1.95
C ILE A 81 7.08 14.12 -1.42
N LEU A 82 8.14 13.32 -1.59
CA LEU A 82 9.49 13.68 -1.16
C LEU A 82 9.98 14.95 -1.88
N ALA A 83 9.82 15.03 -3.19
CA ALA A 83 10.17 16.21 -3.97
C ALA A 83 9.35 17.44 -3.56
N ALA A 84 8.03 17.31 -3.40
CA ALA A 84 7.17 18.41 -2.95
C ALA A 84 7.60 18.93 -1.57
N ARG A 85 8.03 18.04 -0.66
CA ARG A 85 8.55 18.44 0.65
C ARG A 85 9.83 19.28 0.53
N MET A 86 10.76 18.88 -0.34
CA MET A 86 12.01 19.61 -0.58
C MET A 86 11.74 21.01 -1.15
N GLU A 87 10.77 21.11 -2.06
CA GLU A 87 10.35 22.37 -2.71
C GLU A 87 9.37 23.20 -1.87
N LYS A 88 9.02 22.75 -0.65
CA LYS A 88 8.02 23.39 0.24
C LYS A 88 6.64 23.57 -0.43
N ILE A 89 6.28 22.65 -1.32
CA ILE A 89 4.98 22.61 -1.98
C ILE A 89 4.02 21.77 -1.11
N PRO A 90 2.85 22.31 -0.72
CA PRO A 90 1.87 21.54 0.03
C PRO A 90 1.31 20.37 -0.81
N VAL A 91 1.10 19.23 -0.15
CA VAL A 91 0.51 18.03 -0.75
C VAL A 91 -0.86 17.77 -0.14
N LEU A 92 -1.87 17.61 -1.00
CA LEU A 92 -3.17 17.08 -0.62
C LEU A 92 -3.18 15.58 -0.92
N LEU A 93 -3.37 14.78 0.14
CA LEU A 93 -3.50 13.33 0.04
C LEU A 93 -4.95 12.97 -0.30
N ASP A 94 -5.11 11.93 -1.10
CA ASP A 94 -6.40 11.27 -1.35
C ASP A 94 -6.71 10.27 -0.20
N GLY A 95 -7.60 9.31 -0.44
CA GLY A 95 -7.96 8.23 0.47
C GLY A 95 -7.01 7.03 0.46
N PHE A 96 -7.55 5.89 0.87
CA PHE A 96 -6.85 4.61 0.86
C PHE A 96 -6.82 4.06 -0.56
N VAL A 97 -5.68 4.19 -1.22
CA VAL A 97 -5.47 3.81 -2.63
C VAL A 97 -4.95 2.39 -2.76
#